data_AF-A0A3B8JN30-F1
#
_entry.id   AF-A0A3B8JN30-F1
#
_cell.length_a   1.000
_cell.length_b   1.000
_cell.length_c   1.000
_cell.angle_alpha   90.00
_cell.angle_beta   90.00
_cell.angle_gamma   90.00
#
_symmetry.space_group_name_H-M   'P 1'
#
loop_
_entity.id
_entity.type
_entity.pdbx_description
1 polymer ?
#
loop_
_entity_poly.entity_id
_entity_poly.type
_entity_poly.pdbx_seq_one_letter_code
_entity_poly.pdbx_strand_id
1 'polypeptide(L)'
;MKPVGVEEEKLKTLTSHTLTATNKEWIKVKHSANTETLSSALSYWKKQPQSNDPDRQRQVECRIKVLSDRIEYLSRKPQPRSSPTVKKVGNRSGERAERQDEKKNLALEFSVGGLLSIEDPETLSNYIKVVPCERIFQELENAREERDRLMDNLDTAALEIVSLNQEINNLKQENQILRRNQKVIRSEWELEIVNVVGGLNGRKTLVLN
;
A
#
# COMPACT_ATOMS: atom_id res chain seq x y z
N MET A 1 -12.96 -6.73 -22.79
CA MET A 1 -13.69 -5.78 -21.93
C MET A 1 -13.00 -4.41 -22.04
N LYS A 2 -13.71 -3.37 -22.49
CA LYS A 2 -13.16 -1.99 -22.40
C LYS A 2 -13.20 -1.57 -20.92
N PRO A 3 -12.13 -1.00 -20.34
CA PRO A 3 -12.18 -0.46 -19.00
C PRO A 3 -13.26 0.63 -18.94
N VAL A 4 -14.26 0.40 -18.11
CA VAL A 4 -15.42 1.29 -17.97
C VAL A 4 -14.94 2.63 -17.40
N GLY A 5 -15.21 3.72 -18.12
CA GLY A 5 -15.09 5.10 -17.62
C GLY A 5 -13.90 5.92 -18.13
N VAL A 6 -12.82 5.30 -18.63
CA VAL A 6 -11.64 6.06 -19.06
C VAL A 6 -11.77 6.49 -20.51
N GLU A 7 -11.83 7.81 -20.76
CA GLU A 7 -11.83 8.38 -22.12
C GLU A 7 -10.63 7.87 -22.95
N GLU A 8 -10.83 7.62 -24.25
CA GLU A 8 -9.80 7.02 -25.11
C GLU A 8 -8.49 7.84 -25.13
N GLU A 9 -8.56 9.16 -25.00
CA GLU A 9 -7.38 10.03 -24.90
C GLU A 9 -6.61 9.85 -23.59
N LYS A 10 -7.32 9.66 -22.48
CA LYS A 10 -6.72 9.35 -21.17
C LYS A 10 -6.07 7.97 -21.19
N LEU A 11 -6.68 7.00 -21.86
CA LEU A 11 -6.11 5.67 -22.06
C LEU A 11 -4.83 5.70 -22.90
N LYS A 12 -4.84 6.42 -24.02
CA LYS A 12 -3.65 6.63 -24.86
C LYS A 12 -2.52 7.27 -24.05
N THR A 13 -2.85 8.22 -23.18
CA THR A 13 -1.90 8.84 -22.25
C THR A 13 -1.39 7.83 -21.21
N LEU A 14 -2.23 6.96 -20.65
CA LEU A 14 -1.77 5.95 -19.68
C LEU A 14 -0.86 4.88 -20.30
N THR A 15 -1.05 4.56 -21.57
CA THR A 15 -0.33 3.49 -22.28
C THR A 15 0.85 3.99 -23.12
N SER A 16 1.11 5.30 -23.18
CA SER A 16 2.21 5.85 -23.97
C SER A 16 3.57 5.44 -23.41
N HIS A 17 4.43 4.91 -24.28
CA HIS A 17 5.78 4.43 -23.95
C HIS A 17 6.76 5.53 -23.53
N THR A 18 6.41 6.81 -23.72
CA THR A 18 7.27 7.96 -23.38
C THR A 18 7.02 8.52 -21.98
N LEU A 19 6.04 8.01 -21.24
CA LEU A 19 5.66 8.54 -19.93
C LEU A 19 6.28 7.72 -18.80
N THR A 20 7.14 8.38 -18.03
CA THR A 20 7.75 7.82 -16.81
C THR A 20 6.88 8.12 -15.59
N ALA A 21 7.11 7.39 -14.48
CA ALA A 21 6.41 7.59 -13.21
C ALA A 21 6.58 9.00 -12.59
N THR A 22 7.45 9.84 -13.15
CA THR A 22 7.70 11.23 -12.76
C THR A 22 6.92 12.24 -13.61
N ASN A 23 6.23 11.82 -14.66
CA ASN A 23 5.49 12.71 -15.55
C ASN A 23 4.19 13.20 -14.89
N LYS A 24 4.02 14.53 -14.79
CA LYS A 24 2.88 15.17 -14.12
C LYS A 24 1.54 14.91 -14.82
N GLU A 25 1.50 14.79 -16.14
CA GLU A 25 0.27 14.46 -16.88
C GLU A 25 -0.14 13.02 -16.66
N TRP A 26 0.81 12.08 -16.72
CA TRP A 26 0.53 10.68 -16.42
C TRP A 26 0.00 10.49 -15.00
N ILE A 27 0.60 11.18 -14.02
CA ILE A 27 0.14 11.17 -12.62
C ILE A 27 -1.30 11.70 -12.51
N LYS A 28 -1.62 12.83 -13.17
CA LYS A 28 -2.98 13.39 -13.17
C LYS A 28 -4.00 12.43 -13.79
N VAL A 29 -3.70 11.88 -14.96
CA VAL A 29 -4.60 10.97 -15.69
C VAL A 29 -4.79 9.65 -14.92
N LYS A 30 -3.73 9.13 -14.29
CA LYS A 30 -3.84 7.95 -13.42
C LYS A 30 -4.70 8.22 -12.20
N HIS A 31 -4.55 9.38 -11.56
CA HIS A 31 -5.36 9.75 -10.41
C HIS A 31 -6.84 9.91 -10.80
N SER A 32 -7.15 10.55 -11.93
CA SER A 32 -8.53 10.70 -12.41
C SER A 32 -9.19 9.36 -12.73
N ALA A 33 -8.48 8.46 -13.43
CA ALA A 33 -8.99 7.12 -13.73
C ALA A 33 -9.23 6.29 -12.45
N ASN A 34 -8.32 6.41 -11.46
CA ASN A 34 -8.49 5.77 -10.16
C ASN A 34 -9.69 6.33 -9.39
N THR A 35 -9.92 7.65 -9.40
CA THR A 35 -11.07 8.24 -8.70
C THR A 35 -12.41 7.77 -9.29
N GLU A 36 -12.53 7.63 -10.61
CA GLU A 36 -13.74 7.12 -11.26
C GLU A 36 -14.00 5.65 -10.92
N THR A 37 -12.94 4.83 -10.95
CA THR A 37 -13.01 3.41 -10.58
C THR A 37 -13.41 3.24 -9.12
N LEU A 38 -12.80 4.02 -8.22
CA LEU A 38 -13.11 3.98 -6.79
C LEU A 38 -14.52 4.50 -6.49
N SER A 39 -14.99 5.52 -7.22
CA SER A 39 -16.36 6.04 -7.08
C SER A 39 -17.41 5.03 -7.53
N SER A 40 -17.13 4.29 -8.60
CA SER A 40 -17.98 3.19 -9.06
C SER A 40 -18.04 2.05 -8.04
N ALA A 41 -16.89 1.68 -7.47
CA ALA A 41 -16.83 0.70 -6.38
C ALA A 41 -17.59 1.19 -5.14
N LEU A 42 -17.44 2.46 -4.73
CA LEU A 42 -18.16 3.03 -3.60
C LEU A 42 -19.69 2.97 -3.81
N SER A 43 -20.16 3.29 -5.02
CA SER A 43 -21.57 3.19 -5.40
C SER A 43 -22.09 1.75 -5.29
N TYR A 44 -21.30 0.77 -5.75
CA TYR A 44 -21.63 -0.65 -5.60
C TYR A 44 -21.77 -1.06 -4.12
N TRP A 45 -20.79 -0.72 -3.29
CA TRP A 45 -20.80 -1.08 -1.87
C TRP A 45 -21.92 -0.39 -1.08
N LYS A 46 -22.26 0.87 -1.42
CA LYS A 46 -23.41 1.56 -0.82
C LYS A 46 -24.77 0.96 -1.18
N LYS A 47 -24.86 0.27 -2.33
CA LYS A 47 -26.09 -0.40 -2.79
C LYS A 47 -26.22 -1.83 -2.29
N GLN A 48 -25.26 -2.34 -1.52
CA GLN A 48 -25.36 -3.66 -0.91
C GLN A 48 -26.57 -3.69 0.03
N PRO A 49 -27.39 -4.76 -0.01
CA PRO A 49 -28.50 -4.91 0.92
C PRO A 49 -27.96 -4.99 2.35
N GLN A 50 -28.66 -4.33 3.28
CA GLN A 50 -28.38 -4.43 4.72
C GLN A 50 -28.37 -5.91 5.12
N SER A 51 -27.28 -6.35 5.74
CA SER A 51 -27.17 -7.74 6.18
C SER A 51 -27.70 -7.88 7.60
N ASN A 52 -28.44 -8.95 7.87
CA ASN A 52 -28.80 -9.33 9.25
C ASN A 52 -27.59 -9.85 10.04
N ASP A 53 -26.47 -10.10 9.37
CA ASP A 53 -25.19 -10.43 9.98
C ASP A 53 -24.45 -9.13 10.37
N PRO A 54 -24.26 -8.86 11.67
CA PRO A 54 -23.62 -7.64 12.16
C PRO A 54 -22.15 -7.52 11.74
N ASP A 55 -21.44 -8.63 11.54
CA ASP A 55 -20.03 -8.59 11.15
C ASP A 55 -19.91 -8.24 9.66
N ARG A 56 -20.76 -8.83 8.81
CA ARG A 56 -20.86 -8.45 7.40
C ARG A 56 -21.26 -7.00 7.23
N GLN A 57 -22.18 -6.49 8.05
CA GLN A 57 -22.59 -5.09 8.03
C GLN A 57 -21.43 -4.15 8.39
N ARG A 58 -20.65 -4.47 9.43
CA ARG A 58 -19.43 -3.71 9.80
C ARG A 58 -18.37 -3.72 8.69
N GLN A 59 -18.18 -4.85 8.02
CA GLN A 59 -17.24 -4.95 6.91
C GLN A 59 -17.64 -4.05 5.73
N VAL A 60 -18.94 -4.04 5.37
CA VAL A 60 -19.47 -3.16 4.32
C VAL A 60 -19.28 -1.70 4.69
N GLU A 61 -19.58 -1.30 5.93
CA GLU A 61 -19.41 0.07 6.42
C GLU A 61 -17.93 0.50 6.43
N CYS A 62 -17.04 -0.36 6.89
CA CYS A 62 -15.60 -0.14 6.84
C CYS A 62 -15.12 0.05 5.39
N ARG A 63 -15.60 -0.78 4.46
CA ARG A 63 -15.24 -0.71 3.05
C ARG A 63 -15.72 0.59 2.41
N ILE A 64 -16.94 1.02 2.72
CA ILE A 64 -17.51 2.30 2.27
C ILE A 64 -16.65 3.47 2.78
N LYS A 65 -16.23 3.43 4.05
CA LYS A 65 -15.38 4.48 4.65
C LYS A 65 -14.01 4.56 3.95
N VAL A 66 -13.32 3.43 3.81
CA VAL A 66 -11.99 3.37 3.15
C VAL A 66 -12.04 3.89 1.71
N LEU A 67 -13.08 3.50 0.96
CA LEU A 67 -13.25 3.99 -0.42
C LEU A 67 -13.54 5.49 -0.46
N SER A 68 -14.35 6.01 0.47
CA SER A 68 -14.66 7.44 0.57
C SER A 68 -13.42 8.26 0.90
N ASP A 69 -12.66 7.85 1.93
CA ASP A 69 -11.41 8.51 2.35
C ASP A 69 -10.38 8.52 1.22
N ARG A 70 -10.31 7.43 0.45
CA ARG A 70 -9.38 7.33 -0.69
C ARG A 70 -9.78 8.23 -1.85
N ILE A 71 -11.07 8.32 -2.19
CA ILE A 71 -11.56 9.25 -3.22
C ILE A 71 -11.29 10.69 -2.80
N GLU A 72 -11.54 11.03 -1.53
CA GLU A 72 -11.27 12.35 -0.99
C GLU A 72 -9.77 12.69 -1.04
N TYR A 73 -8.91 11.77 -0.60
CA TYR A 73 -7.45 11.94 -0.68
C TYR A 73 -6.96 12.18 -2.11
N LEU A 74 -7.51 11.46 -3.09
CA LEU A 74 -7.13 11.61 -4.49
C LEU A 74 -7.70 12.90 -5.13
N SER A 75 -8.84 13.37 -4.65
CA SER A 75 -9.50 14.61 -5.11
C SER A 75 -8.83 15.86 -4.52
N ARG A 76 -8.32 15.77 -3.29
CA ARG A 76 -7.50 16.83 -2.69
C ARG A 76 -6.10 16.78 -3.31
N LYS A 77 -5.71 17.85 -4.03
CA LYS A 77 -4.36 17.97 -4.63
C LYS A 77 -3.28 17.52 -3.64
N PRO A 78 -2.31 16.68 -4.03
CA PRO A 78 -1.16 16.43 -3.18
C PRO A 78 -0.34 17.72 -3.09
N GLN A 79 -0.47 18.43 -1.96
CA GLN A 79 0.63 19.24 -1.44
C GLN A 79 1.84 18.29 -1.33
N PRO A 80 3.01 18.66 -1.87
CA PRO A 80 4.17 17.78 -1.87
C PRO A 80 4.62 17.58 -0.42
N ARG A 81 4.28 16.43 0.17
CA ARG A 81 4.98 15.94 1.36
C ARG A 81 6.10 15.03 0.87
N SER A 82 7.31 15.42 1.24
CA SER A 82 8.54 14.64 1.09
C SER A 82 8.29 13.19 1.50
N SER A 83 8.38 12.28 0.54
CA SER A 83 8.30 10.85 0.78
C SER A 83 9.52 10.40 1.59
N PRO A 84 9.37 9.48 2.56
CA PRO A 84 10.50 8.93 3.27
C PRO A 84 11.35 8.09 2.30
N THR A 85 12.65 8.35 2.31
CA THR A 85 13.67 7.71 1.48
C THR A 85 13.74 6.22 1.80
N VAL A 86 13.11 5.37 0.98
CA VAL A 86 13.33 3.92 1.03
C VAL A 86 14.68 3.64 0.39
N LYS A 87 15.61 3.08 1.18
CA LYS A 87 16.94 2.66 0.73
C LYS A 87 16.83 1.69 -0.44
N LYS A 88 17.58 1.96 -1.53
CA LYS A 88 17.79 1.06 -2.66
C LYS A 88 18.40 -0.26 -2.17
N VAL A 89 17.75 -1.38 -2.46
CA VAL A 89 18.36 -2.72 -2.43
C VAL A 89 18.63 -3.15 -3.87
N GLY A 90 19.76 -3.84 -4.06
CA GLY A 90 20.54 -3.95 -5.29
C GLY A 90 19.90 -4.71 -6.47
N ASN A 91 20.46 -4.38 -7.64
CA ASN A 91 20.59 -5.15 -8.88
C ASN A 91 19.45 -6.09 -9.32
N ARG A 92 18.59 -5.59 -10.23
CA ARG A 92 17.69 -6.38 -11.10
C ARG A 92 17.81 -5.97 -12.57
N SER A 93 19.03 -5.74 -13.06
CA SER A 93 19.26 -5.31 -14.45
C SER A 93 19.10 -6.45 -15.46
N GLY A 94 19.34 -7.71 -15.08
CA GLY A 94 19.21 -8.89 -15.96
C GLY A 94 17.77 -9.26 -16.28
N GLU A 95 16.91 -9.41 -15.26
CA GLU A 95 15.48 -9.76 -15.44
C GLU A 95 14.70 -8.74 -16.27
N ARG A 96 15.20 -7.51 -16.40
CA ARG A 96 14.52 -6.44 -17.13
C ARG A 96 14.76 -6.52 -18.63
N ALA A 97 15.92 -7.05 -19.06
CA ALA A 97 16.24 -7.25 -20.47
C ALA A 97 15.49 -8.46 -21.04
N GLU A 98 15.51 -9.59 -20.33
CA GLU A 98 14.78 -10.81 -20.73
C GLU A 98 13.27 -10.54 -20.85
N ARG A 99 12.66 -9.86 -19.87
CA ARG A 99 11.24 -9.47 -19.94
C ARG A 99 10.93 -8.46 -21.05
N GLN A 100 11.91 -7.71 -21.54
CA GLN A 100 11.70 -6.75 -22.62
C GLN A 100 11.79 -7.41 -23.99
N ASP A 101 12.65 -8.41 -24.14
CA ASP A 101 12.75 -9.21 -25.37
C ASP A 101 11.61 -10.23 -25.48
N GLU A 102 11.17 -10.86 -24.38
CA GLU A 102 9.93 -11.64 -24.33
C GLU A 102 8.72 -10.80 -24.74
N LYS A 103 8.65 -9.55 -24.28
CA LYS A 103 7.56 -8.63 -24.62
C LYS A 103 7.58 -8.19 -26.08
N LYS A 104 8.76 -8.08 -26.70
CA LYS A 104 8.89 -7.81 -28.14
C LYS A 104 8.51 -9.04 -28.97
N ASN A 105 8.91 -10.23 -28.54
CA ASN A 105 8.55 -11.49 -29.20
C ASN A 105 7.03 -11.73 -29.14
N LEU A 106 6.41 -11.54 -27.98
CA LEU A 106 4.95 -11.62 -27.81
C LEU A 106 4.21 -10.57 -28.66
N ALA A 107 4.76 -9.36 -28.80
CA ALA A 107 4.15 -8.32 -29.64
C ALA A 107 4.26 -8.64 -31.15
N LEU A 108 5.28 -9.37 -31.58
CA LEU A 108 5.39 -9.89 -32.94
C LEU A 108 4.41 -11.05 -33.17
N GLU A 109 4.30 -11.97 -32.22
CA GLU A 109 3.37 -13.12 -32.30
C GLU A 109 1.89 -12.69 -32.29
N PHE A 110 1.56 -11.58 -31.64
CA PHE A 110 0.18 -11.06 -31.55
C PHE A 110 -0.14 -9.94 -32.54
N SER A 111 0.69 -9.72 -33.58
CA SER A 111 0.30 -8.81 -34.66
C SER A 111 -0.95 -9.34 -35.36
N VAL A 112 -2.10 -8.76 -35.00
CA VAL A 112 -3.45 -9.05 -35.51
C VAL A 112 -3.52 -8.98 -37.05
N GLY A 113 -2.56 -8.31 -37.69
CA GLY A 113 -2.42 -8.26 -39.15
C GLY A 113 -1.96 -9.57 -39.80
N GLY A 114 -1.32 -10.50 -39.07
CA GLY A 114 -0.93 -11.82 -39.59
C GLY A 114 -1.98 -12.91 -39.37
N LEU A 115 -2.79 -12.78 -38.31
CA LEU A 115 -3.81 -13.79 -37.95
C LEU A 115 -5.07 -13.71 -38.83
N LEU A 116 -5.34 -12.54 -39.41
CA LEU A 116 -6.48 -12.30 -40.32
C LEU A 116 -6.18 -12.62 -41.78
N SER A 117 -4.94 -13.04 -42.11
CA SER A 117 -4.54 -13.49 -43.45
C SER A 117 -4.56 -15.01 -43.61
N ILE A 118 -5.09 -15.75 -42.63
CA ILE A 118 -5.27 -17.21 -42.74
C ILE A 118 -6.56 -17.46 -43.51
N GLU A 119 -6.45 -17.61 -44.83
CA GLU A 119 -7.57 -17.92 -45.74
C GLU A 119 -8.14 -19.35 -45.56
N ASP A 120 -7.54 -20.17 -44.70
CA ASP A 120 -7.88 -21.58 -44.55
C ASP A 120 -8.55 -21.91 -43.18
N PRO A 121 -9.84 -22.36 -43.17
CA PRO A 121 -10.60 -22.67 -41.96
C PRO A 121 -10.00 -23.78 -41.09
N GLU A 122 -9.30 -24.77 -41.67
CA GLU A 122 -8.68 -25.87 -40.89
C GLU A 122 -7.49 -25.36 -40.06
N THR A 123 -6.76 -24.39 -40.61
CA THR A 123 -5.65 -23.75 -39.91
C THR A 123 -6.16 -22.90 -38.73
N LEU A 124 -7.30 -22.22 -38.88
CA LEU A 124 -7.95 -21.47 -37.80
C LEU A 124 -8.42 -22.40 -36.66
N SER A 125 -8.94 -23.59 -37.00
CA SER A 125 -9.34 -24.62 -36.03
C SER A 125 -8.18 -25.17 -35.20
N ASN A 126 -6.95 -25.18 -35.74
CA ASN A 126 -5.75 -25.62 -35.01
C ASN A 126 -5.18 -24.54 -34.08
N TYR A 127 -5.37 -23.25 -34.40
CA TYR A 127 -4.94 -22.12 -33.56
C TYR A 127 -5.93 -21.80 -32.44
N ILE A 128 -7.22 -22.02 -32.67
CA ILE A 128 -8.23 -21.94 -31.62
C ILE A 128 -8.20 -23.27 -30.85
N LYS A 129 -7.17 -23.47 -30.03
CA LYS A 129 -7.29 -24.40 -28.90
C LYS A 129 -8.36 -23.83 -27.98
N VAL A 130 -9.61 -24.21 -28.20
CA VAL A 130 -10.72 -23.93 -27.29
C VAL A 130 -10.35 -24.61 -25.98
N VAL A 131 -9.80 -23.85 -25.04
CA VAL A 131 -9.60 -24.33 -23.68
C VAL A 131 -11.00 -24.67 -23.16
N PRO A 132 -11.27 -25.93 -22.75
CA PRO A 132 -12.60 -26.31 -22.28
C PRO A 132 -13.02 -25.37 -21.17
N CYS A 133 -14.26 -24.86 -21.23
CA CYS A 133 -14.80 -23.92 -20.25
C CYS A 133 -14.57 -24.42 -18.81
N GLU A 134 -14.76 -25.72 -18.55
CA GLU A 134 -14.43 -26.37 -17.28
C GLU A 134 -13.03 -26.04 -16.73
N ARG A 135 -12.00 -26.03 -17.59
CA ARG A 135 -10.63 -25.77 -17.16
C ARG A 135 -10.43 -24.30 -16.78
N ILE A 136 -11.06 -23.38 -17.53
CA ILE A 136 -11.05 -21.95 -17.21
C ILE A 136 -11.79 -21.70 -15.89
N PHE A 137 -12.95 -22.35 -15.68
CA PHE A 137 -13.69 -22.23 -14.44
C PHE A 137 -12.93 -22.79 -13.24
N GLN A 138 -12.23 -23.93 -13.40
CA GLN A 138 -11.39 -24.49 -12.35
C GLN A 138 -10.22 -23.56 -12.00
N GLU A 139 -9.56 -22.96 -12.98
CA GLU A 139 -8.48 -22.00 -12.75
C GLU A 139 -8.97 -20.72 -12.07
N LEU A 140 -10.19 -20.26 -12.42
CA LEU A 140 -10.83 -19.14 -11.76
C LEU A 140 -11.21 -19.45 -10.30
N GLU A 141 -11.71 -20.65 -10.02
CA GLU A 141 -12.04 -21.05 -8.65
C GLU A 141 -10.77 -21.19 -7.80
N ASN A 142 -9.71 -21.78 -8.33
CA ASN A 142 -8.42 -21.86 -7.65
C ASN A 142 -7.84 -20.47 -7.36
N ALA A 143 -7.93 -19.54 -8.33
CA ALA A 143 -7.48 -18.16 -8.14
C ALA A 143 -8.33 -17.41 -7.10
N ARG A 144 -9.63 -17.72 -7.02
CA ARG A 144 -10.53 -17.18 -6.01
C ARG A 144 -10.18 -17.69 -4.61
N GLU A 145 -9.98 -19.00 -4.46
CA GLU A 145 -9.55 -19.59 -3.19
C GLU A 145 -8.22 -19.01 -2.70
N GLU A 146 -7.25 -18.86 -3.60
CA GLU A 146 -5.95 -18.29 -3.26
C GLU A 146 -6.08 -16.81 -2.85
N ARG A 147 -6.92 -16.04 -3.55
CA ARG A 147 -7.24 -14.67 -3.14
C ARG A 147 -7.84 -14.64 -1.74
N ASP A 148 -8.77 -15.53 -1.44
CA ASP A 148 -9.45 -15.55 -0.13
C ASP A 148 -8.45 -15.90 0.99
N ARG A 149 -7.54 -16.87 0.78
CA ARG A 149 -6.43 -17.16 1.71
C ARG A 149 -5.50 -15.97 1.91
N LEU A 150 -5.14 -15.27 0.83
CA LEU A 150 -4.29 -14.08 0.91
C LEU A 150 -4.97 -12.93 1.65
N MET A 151 -6.31 -12.82 1.55
CA MET A 151 -7.08 -11.85 2.33
C MET A 151 -7.07 -12.20 3.82
N ASP A 152 -7.24 -13.46 4.20
CA ASP A 152 -7.15 -13.89 5.61
C ASP A 152 -5.77 -13.62 6.21
N ASN A 153 -4.71 -13.86 5.43
CA ASN A 153 -3.34 -13.53 5.84
C ASN A 153 -3.13 -12.02 6.00
N LEU A 154 -3.74 -11.21 5.13
CA LEU A 154 -3.68 -9.76 5.21
C LEU A 154 -4.38 -9.24 6.47
N ASP A 155 -5.54 -9.80 6.80
CA ASP A 155 -6.29 -9.44 8.00
C ASP A 155 -5.54 -9.83 9.27
N THR A 156 -4.91 -11.01 9.28
CA THR A 156 -4.03 -11.45 10.38
C THR A 156 -2.85 -10.50 10.56
N ALA A 157 -2.16 -10.13 9.48
CA ALA A 157 -1.06 -9.17 9.54
C ALA A 157 -1.52 -7.78 10.00
N ALA A 158 -2.72 -7.35 9.61
CA ALA A 158 -3.28 -6.08 10.05
C ALA A 158 -3.53 -6.06 11.57
N LEU A 159 -4.05 -7.15 12.14
CA LEU A 159 -4.24 -7.29 13.58
C LEU A 159 -2.90 -7.26 14.34
N GLU A 160 -1.89 -7.96 13.82
CA GLU A 160 -0.54 -7.95 14.40
C GLU A 160 0.08 -6.54 14.39
N ILE A 161 -0.06 -5.81 13.28
CA ILE A 161 0.39 -4.42 13.17
C ILE A 161 -0.30 -3.52 14.21
N VAL A 162 -1.59 -3.68 14.44
CA VAL A 162 -2.32 -2.91 15.46
C VAL A 162 -1.79 -3.23 16.86
N SER A 163 -1.59 -4.52 17.16
CA SER A 163 -1.05 -4.99 18.43
C SER A 163 0.35 -4.44 18.71
N LEU A 164 1.26 -4.54 17.74
CA LEU A 164 2.62 -4.02 17.84
C LEU A 164 2.65 -2.50 17.98
N ASN A 165 1.76 -1.78 17.30
CA ASN A 165 1.66 -0.33 17.48
C ASN A 165 1.21 0.05 18.89
N GLN A 166 0.32 -0.73 19.50
CA GLN A 166 -0.09 -0.53 20.88
C GLN A 166 1.09 -0.77 21.84
N GLU A 167 1.86 -1.85 21.63
CA GLU A 167 3.06 -2.14 22.42
C GLU A 167 4.11 -1.02 22.31
N ILE A 168 4.39 -0.53 21.10
CA ILE A 168 5.29 0.60 20.87
C ILE A 168 4.83 1.85 21.63
N ASN A 169 3.52 2.12 21.66
CA ASN A 169 2.98 3.27 22.39
C ASN A 169 3.16 3.10 23.90
N ASN A 170 2.93 1.89 24.43
CA ASN A 170 3.15 1.59 25.85
C ASN A 170 4.64 1.78 26.21
N LEU A 171 5.56 1.23 25.42
CA LEU A 171 7.01 1.38 25.63
C LEU A 171 7.47 2.84 25.55
N LYS A 172 6.87 3.65 24.66
CA LYS A 172 7.15 5.09 24.59
C LYS A 172 6.72 5.82 25.86
N GLN A 173 5.55 5.48 26.41
CA GLN A 173 5.07 6.06 27.67
C GLN A 173 5.98 5.65 28.83
N GLU A 174 6.36 4.38 28.91
CA GLU A 174 7.28 3.88 29.93
C GLU A 174 8.65 4.57 29.86
N ASN A 175 9.21 4.71 28.66
CA ASN A 175 10.48 5.43 28.48
C ASN A 175 10.37 6.90 28.91
N GLN A 176 9.22 7.55 28.65
CA GLN A 176 8.98 8.91 29.10
C GLN A 176 8.93 9.01 30.63
N ILE A 177 8.27 8.06 31.30
CA ILE A 177 8.21 7.98 32.77
C ILE A 177 9.62 7.76 33.34
N LEU A 178 10.36 6.79 32.81
CA LEU A 178 11.74 6.51 33.24
C LEU A 178 12.66 7.72 33.08
N ARG A 179 12.55 8.47 31.97
CA ARG A 179 13.31 9.72 31.78
C ARG A 179 12.96 10.79 32.81
N ARG A 180 11.68 10.92 33.18
CA ARG A 180 11.25 11.85 34.24
C ARG A 180 11.82 11.42 35.59
N ASN A 181 11.71 10.15 35.94
CA ASN A 181 12.24 9.60 37.19
C ASN A 181 13.76 9.78 37.28
N GLN A 182 14.49 9.49 36.19
CA GLN A 182 15.93 9.70 36.14
C GLN A 182 16.31 11.17 36.36
N LYS A 183 15.53 12.11 35.82
CA LYS A 183 15.75 13.54 36.03
C LYS A 183 15.54 13.92 37.50
N VAL A 184 14.47 13.44 38.13
CA VAL A 184 14.19 13.68 39.56
C VAL A 184 15.34 13.17 40.41
N ILE A 185 15.74 11.91 40.21
CA ILE A 185 16.86 11.30 40.93
C ILE A 185 18.13 12.15 40.77
N ARG A 186 18.50 12.53 39.54
CA ARG A 186 19.68 13.40 39.33
C ARG A 186 19.61 14.70 40.14
N SER A 187 18.45 15.36 40.17
CA SER A 187 18.28 16.58 40.95
C SER A 187 18.35 16.33 42.46
N GLU A 188 17.83 15.22 42.96
CA GLU A 188 17.97 14.82 44.38
C GLU A 188 19.45 14.59 44.74
N TRP A 189 20.20 13.88 43.89
CA TRP A 189 21.64 13.66 44.07
C TRP A 189 22.43 14.97 44.03
N GLU A 190 22.10 15.89 43.11
CA GLU A 190 22.73 17.22 43.05
C GLU A 190 22.50 18.02 44.34
N LEU A 191 21.27 18.01 44.88
CA LEU A 191 20.95 18.67 46.15
C LEU A 191 21.68 18.03 47.33
N GLU A 192 21.76 16.70 47.37
CA GLU A 192 22.49 15.99 48.43
C GLU A 192 23.98 16.31 48.40
N ILE A 193 24.61 16.34 47.22
CA ILE A 193 26.00 16.77 47.05
C ILE A 193 26.20 18.20 47.55
N VAL A 194 25.32 19.13 47.17
CA VAL A 194 25.39 20.53 47.64
C VAL A 194 25.29 20.60 49.16
N ASN A 195 24.37 19.84 49.77
CA ASN A 195 24.21 19.80 51.23
C ASN A 195 25.45 19.22 51.94
N VAL A 196 26.02 18.13 51.42
CA VAL A 196 27.24 17.51 51.98
C VAL A 196 28.42 18.48 51.88
N VAL A 197 28.63 19.12 50.72
CA VAL A 197 29.70 20.11 50.51
C VAL A 197 29.51 21.33 51.41
N GLY A 198 28.28 21.84 51.54
CA GLY A 198 27.94 22.94 52.44
C GLY A 198 28.21 22.61 53.91
N GLY A 199 27.84 21.40 54.35
CA GLY A 199 28.11 20.92 55.70
C GLY A 199 29.60 20.73 56.02
N LEU A 200 30.38 20.26 55.03
CA LEU A 200 31.84 20.15 55.16
C LEU A 200 32.52 21.53 55.23
N ASN A 201 32.06 22.50 54.43
CA ASN A 201 32.60 23.86 54.47
C ASN A 201 32.25 24.58 55.78
N GLY A 202 31.03 24.41 56.31
CA GLY A 202 30.64 24.95 57.61
C GLY A 202 31.44 24.36 58.79
N ARG A 203 31.82 23.08 58.71
CA ARG A 203 32.71 22.47 59.71
C ARG A 203 34.16 22.98 59.61
N LYS A 204 34.68 23.27 58.41
CA LYS A 204 36.02 23.87 58.25
C LYS A 204 36.12 25.27 58.85
N THR A 205 35.07 26.09 58.77
CA THR A 205 35.05 27.44 59.36
C THR A 205 34.95 27.42 60.89
N LEU A 206 34.33 26.41 61.49
CA LEU A 206 34.25 26.26 62.95
C LEU A 206 35.54 25.75 63.60
N VAL A 207 36.43 25.11 62.85
CA VAL A 207 37.72 24.60 63.35
C VAL A 207 38.86 25.64 63.24
N LEU A 208 38.65 26.71 62.48
CA LEU A 208 39.65 27.76 62.22
C LEU A 208 39.41 29.07 62.98
N ASN A 209 38.44 29.13 63.90
CA ASN A 209 38.18 30.27 64.79
C ASN A 209 38.63 29.98 66.21
#